data_AF-A0A7V9CI87-F1
#
_entry.id   AF-A0A7V9CI87-F1
#
_cell.length_a   1.000
_cell.length_b   1.000
_cell.length_c   1.000
_cell.angle_alpha   90.00
_cell.angle_beta   90.00
_cell.angle_gamma   90.00
#
_symmetry.space_group_name_H-M   'P 1'
#
loop_
_entity.id
_entity.type
_entity.pdbx_description
1 polymer ?
#
loop_
_entity_poly.entity_id
_entity_poly.type
_entity_poly.pdbx_seq_one_letter_code
_entity_poly.pdbx_strand_id
1 'polypeptide(L)'
;MNLKLQILLGPVAVFAMFAGVVTMASVLASRNPQEPIRASAAPAYQEAPAAGLAAEKADAPSTTPAKPGEEVPYRKFPVVGSRVAIWMVAQLHLLFAAFVLAIPIFALIVEAIGYKTGDRRYDRLAHEFTKLLSVSFSLTATFGAALTFMLIILYPRFTTYLMSVFSPTFLPYVVLFFFEAFFLYTYYYGWGKFHPLVHLGLGLGLNVVGTAIMFIANAWLTFMMSPRGISNTGALISVSDAINNFTWMPINVHRMIANVAFGGSVAAAYAAFKFLQATSDEERAHYDWMGYIGNFVAISAFLPLPFAGYWLAKEIYAYSQTLGLTMMGGAFSWLFIIQAVLIGNLFLAANYYLWLGMGRVEGSQQFQKVIKYLLIVIVLCFMVWATPRSIIATVTEVRAMRGSSHPVLGFL
;
A
#
# COMPACT_ATOMS: atom_id res chain seq x y z
N MET A 1 20.99 -28.91 9.61
CA MET A 1 20.24 -28.46 10.82
C MET A 1 18.96 -29.30 10.92
N ASN A 2 18.66 -29.87 12.10
CA ASN A 2 17.69 -30.95 12.25
C ASN A 2 16.23 -30.44 12.09
N LEU A 3 15.39 -31.05 11.24
CA LEU A 3 14.04 -30.58 10.88
C LEU A 3 13.10 -30.45 12.10
N LYS A 4 13.26 -31.34 13.09
CA LYS A 4 12.53 -31.27 14.38
C LYS A 4 12.93 -30.05 15.23
N LEU A 5 14.18 -29.62 15.13
CA LEU A 5 14.69 -28.46 15.86
C LEU A 5 14.16 -27.14 15.26
N GLN A 6 13.96 -27.09 13.93
CA GLN A 6 13.37 -25.92 13.25
C GLN A 6 11.87 -25.76 13.53
N ILE A 7 11.12 -26.87 13.61
CA ILE A 7 9.69 -26.88 13.95
C ILE A 7 9.45 -26.40 15.39
N LEU A 8 10.40 -26.62 16.30
CA LEU A 8 10.29 -26.18 17.70
C LEU A 8 10.88 -24.77 17.94
N LEU A 9 12.01 -24.44 17.30
CA LEU A 9 12.67 -23.14 17.45
C LEU A 9 11.87 -22.00 16.83
N GLY A 10 11.15 -22.25 15.73
CA GLY A 10 10.29 -21.24 15.10
C GLY A 10 9.24 -20.68 16.06
N PRO A 11 8.34 -21.52 16.61
CA PRO A 11 7.36 -21.09 17.59
C PRO A 11 7.99 -20.49 18.85
N VAL A 12 9.08 -21.07 19.38
CA VAL A 12 9.74 -20.56 20.60
C VAL A 12 10.39 -19.18 20.37
N ALA A 13 11.04 -18.95 19.23
CA ALA A 13 11.59 -17.65 18.88
C ALA A 13 10.47 -16.62 18.65
N VAL A 14 9.37 -17.04 18.03
CA VAL A 14 8.17 -16.22 17.84
C VAL A 14 7.53 -15.86 19.19
N PHE A 15 7.41 -16.80 20.12
CA PHE A 15 6.91 -16.55 21.48
C PHE A 15 7.86 -15.67 22.31
N ALA A 16 9.17 -15.84 22.18
CA ALA A 16 10.15 -14.99 22.84
C ALA A 16 10.12 -13.55 22.29
N MET A 17 10.00 -13.39 20.97
CA MET A 17 9.78 -12.08 20.35
C MET A 17 8.42 -11.48 20.74
N PHE A 18 7.35 -12.28 20.81
CA PHE A 18 6.03 -11.85 21.28
C PHE A 18 6.09 -11.34 22.73
N ALA A 19 6.72 -12.11 23.62
CA ALA A 19 6.92 -11.71 25.01
C ALA A 19 7.76 -10.42 25.11
N GLY A 20 8.81 -10.28 24.30
CA GLY A 20 9.62 -9.06 24.24
C GLY A 20 8.82 -7.83 23.78
N VAL A 21 8.01 -7.98 22.73
CA VAL A 21 7.16 -6.89 22.20
C VAL A 21 6.02 -6.56 23.15
N VAL A 22 5.35 -7.54 23.76
CA VAL A 22 4.29 -7.33 24.78
C VAL A 22 4.87 -6.63 26.00
N THR A 23 6.07 -7.01 26.45
CA THR A 23 6.75 -6.35 27.57
C THR A 23 7.10 -4.91 27.20
N MET A 24 7.65 -4.67 26.01
CA MET A 24 7.98 -3.32 25.53
C MET A 24 6.72 -2.45 25.38
N ALA A 25 5.65 -2.98 24.80
CA ALA A 25 4.37 -2.30 24.64
C ALA A 25 3.72 -2.01 26.01
N SER A 26 3.80 -2.95 26.96
CA SER A 26 3.31 -2.76 28.33
C SER A 26 4.12 -1.72 29.10
N VAL A 27 5.45 -1.68 28.90
CA VAL A 27 6.33 -0.64 29.47
C VAL A 27 6.04 0.73 28.85
N LEU A 28 5.74 0.79 27.56
CA LEU A 28 5.37 2.04 26.89
C LEU A 28 3.95 2.51 27.27
N ALA A 29 3.01 1.58 27.48
CA ALA A 29 1.63 1.86 27.89
C ALA A 29 1.47 2.15 29.39
N SER A 30 2.35 1.61 30.25
CA SER A 30 2.37 1.87 31.70
C SER A 30 3.10 3.16 32.09
N ARG A 31 3.77 3.83 31.13
CA ARG A 31 4.17 5.22 31.32
C ARG A 31 2.91 6.08 31.34
N ASN A 32 2.53 6.53 32.53
CA ASN A 32 1.32 7.34 32.74
C ASN A 32 1.22 8.45 31.66
N PRO A 33 0.06 8.57 30.98
CA PRO A 33 -0.35 9.85 30.43
C PRO A 33 -0.30 10.86 31.57
N GLN A 34 0.25 12.05 31.36
CA GLN A 34 -0.04 13.16 32.27
C GLN A 34 -1.56 13.22 32.46
N GLU A 35 -2.00 13.32 33.72
CA GLU A 35 -3.42 13.26 34.05
C GLU A 35 -4.23 14.16 33.10
N PRO A 36 -5.33 13.67 32.51
CA PRO A 36 -6.24 14.54 31.80
C PRO A 36 -6.78 15.52 32.84
N ILE A 37 -6.49 16.81 32.66
CA ILE A 37 -7.10 17.89 33.44
C ILE A 37 -8.60 17.61 33.47
N ARG A 38 -9.12 17.21 34.64
CA ARG A 38 -10.56 17.09 34.86
C ARG A 38 -11.14 18.49 34.70
N ALA A 39 -11.67 18.79 33.53
CA ALA A 39 -12.61 19.89 33.39
C ALA A 39 -13.82 19.55 34.28
N SER A 40 -13.97 20.26 35.41
CA SER A 40 -15.18 20.15 36.21
C SER A 40 -16.38 20.51 35.33
N ALA A 41 -17.46 19.76 35.45
CA ALA A 41 -18.70 20.00 34.70
C ALA A 41 -19.09 21.48 34.76
N ALA A 42 -19.10 22.14 33.60
CA ALA A 42 -19.52 23.53 33.49
C ALA A 42 -21.06 23.62 33.59
N PRO A 43 -21.62 24.50 34.43
CA PRO A 43 -23.03 24.85 34.35
C PRO A 43 -23.29 25.71 33.11
N ALA A 44 -24.55 25.75 32.69
CA ALA A 44 -25.02 26.41 31.48
C ALA A 44 -24.62 27.90 31.40
N TYR A 45 -24.40 28.33 30.15
CA TYR A 45 -24.00 29.66 29.70
C TYR A 45 -24.64 30.83 30.47
N GLN A 46 -23.77 31.70 30.99
CA GLN A 46 -24.04 33.12 31.24
C GLN A 46 -22.82 33.93 30.80
N GLU A 47 -23.03 34.87 29.87
CA GLU A 47 -22.00 35.81 29.44
C GLU A 47 -21.58 36.70 30.61
N ALA A 48 -20.27 36.74 30.92
CA ALA A 48 -19.70 37.61 31.95
C ALA A 48 -18.19 37.88 31.66
N PRO A 49 -17.57 38.92 32.27
CA PRO A 49 -16.98 40.04 31.53
C PRO A 49 -15.46 39.90 31.33
N ALA A 50 -14.94 40.74 30.43
CA ALA A 50 -13.56 40.77 29.90
C ALA A 50 -12.39 40.84 30.92
N ALA A 51 -12.64 40.82 32.23
CA ALA A 51 -11.62 40.88 33.27
C ALA A 51 -11.09 39.48 33.71
N GLY A 52 -11.79 38.39 33.41
CA GLY A 52 -11.34 37.01 33.74
C GLY A 52 -10.27 36.44 32.79
N LEU A 53 -10.21 36.95 31.56
CA LEU A 53 -9.31 36.47 30.49
C LEU A 53 -7.82 36.79 30.72
N ALA A 54 -7.51 37.69 31.67
CA ALA A 54 -6.15 38.06 32.00
C ALA A 54 -5.52 37.14 33.06
N ALA A 55 -6.31 36.60 33.99
CA ALA A 55 -5.82 35.75 35.07
C ALA A 55 -5.66 34.28 34.65
N GLU A 56 -6.55 33.76 33.78
CA GLU A 56 -6.47 32.38 33.28
C GLU A 56 -5.29 32.15 32.29
N LYS A 57 -4.65 33.23 31.84
CA LYS A 57 -3.40 33.18 31.06
C LYS A 57 -2.15 32.95 31.91
N ALA A 58 -2.22 33.10 33.24
CA ALA A 58 -1.05 33.06 34.11
C ALA A 58 -0.70 31.64 34.62
N ASP A 59 -1.67 30.74 34.74
CA ASP A 59 -1.48 29.42 35.38
C ASP A 59 -1.69 28.20 34.44
N ALA A 60 -1.81 28.41 33.14
CA ALA A 60 -1.70 27.31 32.18
C ALA A 60 -0.23 26.86 32.10
N PRO A 61 0.09 25.54 32.17
CA PRO A 61 1.45 25.08 31.90
C PRO A 61 1.83 25.57 30.51
N SER A 62 2.89 26.37 30.45
CA SER A 62 3.37 27.02 29.25
C SER A 62 3.92 25.98 28.26
N THR A 63 3.04 25.27 27.55
CA THR A 63 3.38 24.77 26.23
C THR A 63 3.28 25.96 25.30
N THR A 64 4.38 26.71 25.21
CA THR A 64 4.57 27.76 24.22
C THR A 64 4.06 27.25 22.88
N PRO A 65 3.05 27.90 22.27
CA PRO A 65 2.71 27.62 20.88
C PRO A 65 3.98 27.83 20.10
N ALA A 66 4.45 26.79 19.38
CA ALA A 66 5.67 26.88 18.58
C ALA A 66 5.59 28.17 17.76
N LYS A 67 6.60 29.05 17.93
CA LYS A 67 6.64 30.30 17.17
C LYS A 67 6.59 29.95 15.69
N PRO A 68 5.80 30.64 14.86
CA PRO A 68 5.83 30.44 13.41
C PRO A 68 7.27 30.63 12.92
N GLY A 69 7.94 29.52 12.54
CA GLY A 69 9.34 29.54 12.08
C GLY A 69 10.37 28.81 12.96
N GLU A 70 9.99 28.23 14.11
CA GLU A 70 10.93 27.40 14.88
C GLU A 70 11.02 26.00 14.25
N GLU A 71 12.15 25.71 13.58
CA GLU A 71 12.40 24.39 12.97
C GLU A 71 12.28 23.31 14.05
N VAL A 72 11.27 22.45 13.93
CA VAL A 72 11.15 21.26 14.77
C VAL A 72 12.44 20.45 14.60
N PRO A 73 13.23 20.20 15.67
CA PRO A 73 14.53 19.56 15.53
C PRO A 73 14.33 18.07 15.21
N TYR A 74 14.27 17.74 13.92
CA TYR A 74 14.35 16.38 13.42
C TYR A 74 15.81 15.95 13.37
N ARG A 75 16.08 14.68 13.73
CA ARG A 75 17.45 14.18 13.64
C ARG A 75 17.79 13.99 12.16
N LYS A 76 18.96 14.47 11.73
CA LYS A 76 19.43 14.36 10.35
C LYS A 76 20.09 13.00 10.12
N PHE A 77 19.64 12.28 9.10
CA PHE A 77 20.35 11.10 8.61
C PHE A 77 21.58 11.55 7.79
N PRO A 78 22.74 10.91 7.97
CA PRO A 78 23.98 11.33 7.32
C PRO A 78 23.86 11.28 5.78
N VAL A 79 24.55 12.20 5.11
CA VAL A 79 24.72 12.31 3.64
C VAL A 79 23.44 12.64 2.86
N VAL A 80 22.40 11.79 2.93
CA VAL A 80 21.21 11.88 2.06
C VAL A 80 20.02 12.60 2.71
N GLY A 81 20.09 12.85 4.03
CA GLY A 81 19.00 13.46 4.79
C GLY A 81 17.86 12.49 5.14
N SER A 82 17.13 12.82 6.21
CA SER A 82 16.15 11.90 6.82
C SER A 82 14.96 11.58 5.93
N ARG A 83 14.50 12.55 5.12
CA ARG A 83 13.36 12.37 4.21
C ARG A 83 13.67 11.34 3.13
N VAL A 84 14.84 11.44 2.49
CA VAL A 84 15.26 10.51 1.43
C VAL A 84 15.53 9.12 2.02
N ALA A 85 16.18 9.06 3.19
CA ALA A 85 16.43 7.79 3.88
C ALA A 85 15.12 7.05 4.23
N ILE A 86 14.13 7.75 4.81
CA ILE A 86 12.82 7.17 5.09
C ILE A 86 12.11 6.75 3.80
N TRP A 87 12.14 7.58 2.75
CA TRP A 87 11.51 7.24 1.47
C TRP A 87 12.07 5.94 0.88
N MET A 88 13.39 5.76 0.85
CA MET A 88 14.01 4.54 0.32
C MET A 88 13.55 3.28 1.06
N VAL A 89 13.60 3.31 2.41
CA VAL A 89 13.22 2.15 3.22
C VAL A 89 11.71 1.89 3.17
N ALA A 90 10.89 2.94 3.19
CA ALA A 90 9.45 2.83 3.03
C ALA A 90 9.07 2.24 1.67
N GLN A 91 9.75 2.66 0.60
CA GLN A 91 9.51 2.14 -0.75
C GLN A 91 9.85 0.65 -0.85
N LEU A 92 11.01 0.23 -0.31
CA LEU A 92 11.38 -1.19 -0.29
C LEU A 92 10.39 -2.01 0.53
N HIS A 93 10.04 -1.56 1.73
CA HIS A 93 9.03 -2.22 2.55
C HIS A 93 7.70 -2.35 1.81
N LEU A 94 7.23 -1.28 1.17
CA LEU A 94 5.96 -1.26 0.43
C LEU A 94 5.95 -2.25 -0.74
N LEU A 95 7.03 -2.33 -1.52
CA LEU A 95 7.12 -3.24 -2.67
C LEU A 95 7.05 -4.71 -2.23
N PHE A 96 7.79 -5.09 -1.18
CA PHE A 96 7.73 -6.45 -0.64
C PHE A 96 6.39 -6.73 0.05
N ALA A 97 5.83 -5.77 0.81
CA ALA A 97 4.52 -5.91 1.44
C ALA A 97 3.40 -6.09 0.40
N ALA A 98 3.44 -5.35 -0.71
CA ALA A 98 2.49 -5.50 -1.81
C ALA A 98 2.56 -6.91 -2.41
N PHE A 99 3.76 -7.44 -2.61
CA PHE A 99 3.97 -8.80 -3.09
C PHE A 99 3.45 -9.86 -2.11
N VAL A 100 3.76 -9.71 -0.82
CA VAL A 100 3.32 -10.61 0.26
C VAL A 100 1.80 -10.61 0.41
N LEU A 101 1.12 -9.49 0.17
CA LEU A 101 -0.35 -9.44 0.17
C LEU A 101 -0.98 -10.04 -1.09
N ALA A 102 -0.35 -9.88 -2.24
CA ALA A 102 -0.93 -10.28 -3.52
C ALA A 102 -0.84 -11.78 -3.81
N ILE A 103 0.32 -12.38 -3.54
CA ILE A 103 0.59 -13.77 -3.89
C ILE A 103 -0.30 -14.77 -3.14
N PRO A 104 -0.63 -14.61 -1.84
CA PRO A 104 -1.56 -15.50 -1.16
C PRO A 104 -2.97 -15.46 -1.74
N ILE A 105 -3.44 -14.30 -2.24
CA ILE A 105 -4.76 -14.18 -2.88
C ILE A 105 -4.77 -15.07 -4.13
N PHE A 106 -3.74 -14.93 -4.94
CA PHE A 106 -3.58 -15.70 -6.17
C PHE A 106 -3.42 -17.20 -5.89
N ALA A 107 -2.53 -17.57 -4.96
CA ALA A 107 -2.27 -18.95 -4.60
C ALA A 107 -3.54 -19.64 -4.09
N LEU A 108 -4.34 -18.97 -3.26
CA LEU A 108 -5.62 -19.49 -2.78
C LEU A 108 -6.62 -19.74 -3.92
N ILE A 109 -6.75 -18.79 -4.86
CA ILE A 109 -7.66 -18.93 -6.01
C ILE A 109 -7.24 -20.12 -6.89
N VAL A 110 -5.95 -20.21 -7.22
CA VAL A 110 -5.41 -21.29 -8.03
C VAL A 110 -5.54 -22.64 -7.33
N GLU A 111 -5.23 -22.71 -6.05
CA GLU A 111 -5.40 -23.94 -5.26
C GLU A 111 -6.88 -24.36 -5.23
N ALA A 112 -7.81 -23.43 -5.03
CA ALA A 112 -9.25 -23.71 -5.03
C ALA A 112 -9.72 -24.25 -6.39
N ILE A 113 -9.20 -23.70 -7.50
CA ILE A 113 -9.45 -24.22 -8.85
C ILE A 113 -8.87 -25.62 -9.01
N GLY A 114 -7.64 -25.85 -8.55
CA GLY A 114 -7.00 -27.18 -8.57
C GLY A 114 -7.76 -28.22 -7.77
N TYR A 115 -8.25 -27.84 -6.59
CA TYR A 115 -9.09 -28.70 -5.76
C TYR A 115 -10.42 -29.06 -6.44
N LYS A 116 -11.07 -28.07 -7.07
CA LYS A 116 -12.36 -28.28 -7.75
C LYS A 116 -12.23 -29.08 -9.04
N THR A 117 -11.16 -28.87 -9.81
CA THR A 117 -10.96 -29.52 -11.12
C THR A 117 -10.22 -30.85 -11.02
N GLY A 118 -9.45 -31.07 -9.95
CA GLY A 118 -8.54 -32.20 -9.81
C GLY A 118 -7.26 -32.09 -10.64
N ASP A 119 -7.04 -30.97 -11.34
CA ASP A 119 -5.85 -30.76 -12.17
C ASP A 119 -4.65 -30.31 -11.32
N ARG A 120 -3.64 -31.18 -11.25
CA ARG A 120 -2.43 -31.01 -10.44
C ARG A 120 -1.53 -29.87 -10.92
N ARG A 121 -1.73 -29.34 -12.14
CA ARG A 121 -0.97 -28.18 -12.64
C ARG A 121 -1.25 -26.94 -11.80
N TYR A 122 -2.50 -26.72 -11.40
CA TYR A 122 -2.88 -25.61 -10.53
C TYR A 122 -2.28 -25.75 -9.13
N ASP A 123 -2.35 -26.95 -8.54
CA ASP A 123 -1.71 -27.21 -7.23
C ASP A 123 -0.20 -26.94 -7.26
N ARG A 124 0.51 -27.43 -8.29
CA ARG A 124 1.94 -27.16 -8.49
C ARG A 124 2.23 -25.67 -8.61
N LEU A 125 1.42 -24.95 -9.39
CA LEU A 125 1.54 -23.51 -9.58
C LEU A 125 1.37 -22.75 -8.25
N ALA A 126 0.32 -23.06 -7.49
CA ALA A 126 0.06 -22.42 -6.20
C ALA A 126 1.19 -22.69 -5.19
N HIS A 127 1.74 -23.91 -5.19
CA HIS A 127 2.87 -24.27 -4.32
C HIS A 127 4.13 -23.45 -4.65
N GLU A 128 4.48 -23.33 -5.93
CA GLU A 128 5.63 -22.57 -6.38
C GLU A 128 5.53 -21.09 -6.01
N PHE A 129 4.36 -20.48 -6.16
CA PHE A 129 4.13 -19.11 -5.72
C PHE A 129 4.30 -18.93 -4.21
N THR A 130 3.76 -19.88 -3.44
CA THR A 130 3.84 -19.86 -1.99
C THR A 130 5.29 -20.01 -1.51
N LYS A 131 6.14 -20.74 -2.24
CA LYS A 131 7.58 -20.86 -1.94
C LYS A 131 8.30 -19.50 -1.96
N LEU A 132 7.89 -18.58 -2.84
CA LEU A 132 8.47 -17.23 -2.91
C LEU A 132 8.08 -16.36 -1.70
N LEU A 133 6.98 -16.67 -1.02
CA LEU A 133 6.48 -15.88 0.12
C LEU A 133 7.44 -15.88 1.30
N SER A 134 8.08 -17.00 1.64
CA SER A 134 8.89 -17.08 2.87
C SER A 134 10.05 -16.08 2.88
N VAL A 135 10.71 -15.89 1.73
CA VAL A 135 11.83 -14.93 1.61
C VAL A 135 11.28 -13.50 1.59
N SER A 136 10.25 -13.23 0.77
CA SER A 136 9.65 -11.90 0.67
C SER A 136 9.03 -11.43 1.99
N PHE A 137 8.42 -12.33 2.75
CA PHE A 137 7.87 -12.04 4.09
C PHE A 137 8.97 -11.61 5.05
N SER A 138 10.09 -12.34 5.07
CA SER A 138 11.24 -12.03 5.93
C SER A 138 11.85 -10.66 5.60
N LEU A 139 11.98 -10.34 4.29
CA LEU A 139 12.43 -9.02 3.84
C LEU A 139 11.42 -7.93 4.20
N THR A 140 10.12 -8.18 4.04
CA THR A 140 9.05 -7.25 4.41
C THR A 140 9.13 -6.90 5.89
N ALA A 141 9.24 -7.90 6.77
CA ALA A 141 9.36 -7.71 8.21
C ALA A 141 10.63 -6.94 8.58
N THR A 142 11.76 -7.26 7.94
CA THR A 142 13.04 -6.58 8.16
C THR A 142 12.97 -5.10 7.79
N PHE A 143 12.46 -4.78 6.58
CA PHE A 143 12.31 -3.39 6.15
C PHE A 143 11.22 -2.64 6.94
N GLY A 144 10.18 -3.34 7.40
CA GLY A 144 9.13 -2.75 8.24
C GLY A 144 9.64 -2.38 9.64
N ALA A 145 10.45 -3.27 10.25
CA ALA A 145 11.15 -2.98 11.49
C ALA A 145 12.13 -1.81 11.31
N ALA A 146 12.94 -1.84 10.24
CA ALA A 146 13.87 -0.76 9.93
C ALA A 146 13.15 0.58 9.76
N LEU A 147 12.04 0.62 9.02
CA LEU A 147 11.20 1.80 8.85
C LEU A 147 10.70 2.33 10.20
N THR A 148 10.19 1.44 11.06
CA THR A 148 9.67 1.80 12.39
C THR A 148 10.76 2.41 13.27
N PHE A 149 11.92 1.76 13.36
CA PHE A 149 13.05 2.30 14.14
C PHE A 149 13.54 3.63 13.59
N MET A 150 13.63 3.77 12.26
CA MET A 150 14.05 5.03 11.64
C MET A 150 13.04 6.16 11.91
N LEU A 151 11.73 5.89 11.89
CA LEU A 151 10.72 6.88 12.24
C LEU A 151 10.84 7.31 13.71
N ILE A 152 11.01 6.38 14.64
CA ILE A 152 11.22 6.67 16.06
C ILE A 152 12.49 7.52 16.27
N ILE A 153 13.59 7.18 15.58
CA ILE A 153 14.88 7.86 15.76
C ILE A 153 14.90 9.23 15.09
N LEU A 154 14.45 9.34 13.85
CA LEU A 154 14.58 10.55 13.02
C LEU A 154 13.41 11.52 13.22
N TYR A 155 12.22 11.00 13.50
CA TYR A 155 10.97 11.73 13.65
C TYR A 155 10.26 11.42 14.99
N PRO A 156 10.91 11.62 16.15
CA PRO A 156 10.39 11.17 17.44
C PRO A 156 9.07 11.85 17.84
N ARG A 157 8.95 13.17 17.65
CA ARG A 157 7.72 13.93 17.97
C ARG A 157 6.53 13.46 17.13
N PHE A 158 6.75 13.35 15.82
CA PHE A 158 5.75 12.84 14.88
C PHE A 158 5.32 11.42 15.24
N THR A 159 6.28 10.53 15.49
CA THR A 159 6.00 9.12 15.80
C THR A 159 5.25 8.98 17.13
N THR A 160 5.64 9.76 18.15
CA THR A 160 4.95 9.78 19.45
C THR A 160 3.50 10.25 19.32
N TYR A 161 3.26 11.27 18.50
CA TYR A 161 1.91 11.76 18.23
C TYR A 161 1.06 10.73 17.47
N LEU A 162 1.61 10.11 16.43
CA LEU A 162 0.90 9.05 15.71
C LEU A 162 0.58 7.85 16.62
N MET A 163 1.53 7.49 17.49
CA MET A 163 1.34 6.44 18.49
C MET A 163 0.25 6.78 19.52
N SER A 164 0.14 8.04 19.94
CA SER A 164 -0.91 8.45 20.89
C SER A 164 -2.30 8.43 20.24
N VAL A 165 -2.42 8.90 18.99
CA VAL A 165 -3.69 8.88 18.24
C VAL A 165 -4.19 7.45 18.02
N PHE A 166 -3.28 6.54 17.63
CA PHE A 166 -3.63 5.19 17.21
C PHE A 166 -3.32 4.11 18.25
N SER A 167 -3.08 4.48 19.51
CA SER A 167 -2.73 3.57 20.61
C SER A 167 -3.56 2.27 20.64
N PRO A 168 -4.91 2.30 20.48
CA PRO A 168 -5.73 1.09 20.51
C PRO A 168 -5.46 0.09 19.37
N THR A 169 -4.87 0.55 18.26
CA THR A 169 -4.64 -0.27 17.06
C THR A 169 -3.31 -1.03 17.10
N PHE A 170 -2.35 -0.63 17.94
CA PHE A 170 -1.01 -1.23 17.97
C PHE A 170 -1.03 -2.69 18.41
N LEU A 171 -1.74 -3.02 19.49
CA LEU A 171 -1.80 -4.40 19.96
C LEU A 171 -2.50 -5.32 18.92
N PRO A 172 -3.69 -4.97 18.38
CA PRO A 172 -4.27 -5.72 17.26
C PRO A 172 -3.31 -5.88 16.08
N TYR A 173 -2.60 -4.81 15.69
CA TYR A 173 -1.65 -4.84 14.57
C TYR A 173 -0.51 -5.84 14.80
N VAL A 174 0.09 -5.82 16.00
CA VAL A 174 1.15 -6.76 16.38
C VAL A 174 0.62 -8.19 16.39
N VAL A 175 -0.54 -8.43 17.01
CA VAL A 175 -1.16 -9.76 17.07
C VAL A 175 -1.46 -10.29 15.67
N LEU A 176 -1.94 -9.44 14.76
CA LEU A 176 -2.18 -9.83 13.37
C LEU A 176 -0.90 -10.24 12.64
N PHE A 177 0.26 -9.61 12.89
CA PHE A 177 1.53 -10.09 12.31
C PHE A 177 1.90 -11.51 12.77
N PHE A 178 1.63 -11.85 14.04
CA PHE A 178 1.85 -13.21 14.53
C PHE A 178 0.91 -14.21 13.85
N PHE A 179 -0.36 -13.84 13.67
CA PHE A 179 -1.29 -14.66 12.90
C PHE A 179 -0.89 -14.77 11.43
N GLU A 180 -0.40 -13.71 10.81
CA GLU A 180 0.06 -13.72 9.42
C GLU A 180 1.21 -14.70 9.25
N ALA A 181 2.22 -14.62 10.13
CA ALA A 181 3.32 -15.58 10.15
C ALA A 181 2.83 -17.02 10.38
N PHE A 182 1.92 -17.22 11.34
CA PHE A 182 1.33 -18.53 11.62
C PHE A 182 0.63 -19.10 10.38
N PHE A 183 -0.28 -18.35 9.76
CA PHE A 183 -1.01 -18.81 8.58
C PHE A 183 -0.07 -19.04 7.40
N LEU A 184 0.88 -18.13 7.15
CA LEU A 184 1.85 -18.25 6.06
C LEU A 184 2.72 -19.50 6.17
N TYR A 185 3.34 -19.72 7.33
CA TYR A 185 4.22 -20.88 7.52
C TYR A 185 3.42 -22.18 7.58
N THR A 186 2.24 -22.18 8.20
CA THR A 186 1.40 -23.38 8.28
C THR A 186 0.82 -23.74 6.92
N TYR A 187 0.45 -22.75 6.10
CA TYR A 187 0.04 -22.94 4.70
C TYR A 187 1.21 -23.50 3.88
N TYR A 188 2.37 -22.85 3.88
CA TYR A 188 3.51 -23.33 3.09
C TYR A 188 4.01 -24.73 3.49
N TYR A 189 4.26 -24.96 4.79
CA TYR A 189 4.79 -26.24 5.26
C TYR A 189 3.71 -27.33 5.42
N GLY A 190 2.44 -26.96 5.37
CA GLY A 190 1.27 -27.84 5.43
C GLY A 190 0.92 -28.50 4.11
N TRP A 191 1.58 -28.11 3.01
CA TRP A 191 1.32 -28.65 1.68
C TRP A 191 1.43 -30.18 1.66
N GLY A 192 0.36 -30.85 1.20
CA GLY A 192 0.26 -32.31 1.16
C GLY A 192 0.17 -33.02 2.51
N LYS A 193 0.16 -32.29 3.65
CA LYS A 193 0.03 -32.87 5.00
C LYS A 193 -1.37 -32.68 5.59
N PHE A 194 -2.05 -31.60 5.23
CA PHE A 194 -3.41 -31.32 5.69
C PHE A 194 -4.44 -31.77 4.68
N HIS A 195 -5.67 -31.96 5.15
CA HIS A 195 -6.82 -32.13 4.27
C HIS A 195 -6.98 -30.88 3.38
N PRO A 196 -7.30 -31.02 2.08
CA PRO A 196 -7.33 -29.88 1.14
C PRO A 196 -8.19 -28.70 1.61
N LEU A 197 -9.37 -28.97 2.18
CA LEU A 197 -10.24 -27.91 2.72
C LEU A 197 -9.61 -27.15 3.90
N VAL A 198 -8.81 -27.82 4.74
CA VAL A 198 -8.08 -27.17 5.84
C VAL A 198 -6.97 -26.31 5.26
N HIS A 199 -6.27 -26.80 4.24
CA HIS A 199 -5.22 -26.05 3.56
C HIS A 199 -5.75 -24.78 2.88
N LEU A 200 -6.87 -24.87 2.16
CA LEU A 200 -7.60 -23.71 1.63
C LEU A 200 -8.06 -22.75 2.74
N GLY A 201 -8.51 -23.28 3.88
CA GLY A 201 -8.86 -22.47 5.06
C GLY A 201 -7.68 -21.67 5.62
N LEU A 202 -6.47 -22.26 5.64
CA LEU A 202 -5.25 -21.56 6.03
C LEU A 202 -4.89 -20.45 5.04
N GLY A 203 -5.02 -20.71 3.74
CA GLY A 203 -4.84 -19.69 2.70
C GLY A 203 -5.85 -18.54 2.83
N LEU A 204 -7.11 -18.84 3.13
CA LEU A 204 -8.13 -17.82 3.39
C LEU A 204 -7.80 -17.00 4.64
N GLY A 205 -7.40 -17.66 5.73
CA GLY A 205 -6.97 -17.00 6.97
C GLY A 205 -5.80 -16.05 6.74
N LEU A 206 -4.79 -16.47 5.97
CA LEU A 206 -3.66 -15.63 5.57
C LEU A 206 -4.12 -14.35 4.86
N ASN A 207 -5.05 -14.48 3.90
CA ASN A 207 -5.57 -13.34 3.14
C ASN A 207 -6.37 -12.36 4.00
N VAL A 208 -7.22 -12.88 4.90
CA VAL A 208 -8.00 -12.05 5.83
C VAL A 208 -7.08 -11.27 6.76
N VAL A 209 -6.09 -11.95 7.35
CA VAL A 209 -5.15 -11.33 8.29
C VAL A 209 -4.26 -10.29 7.59
N GLY A 210 -3.68 -10.63 6.44
CA GLY A 210 -2.88 -9.67 5.66
C GLY A 210 -3.68 -8.43 5.27
N THR A 211 -4.94 -8.61 4.85
CA THR A 211 -5.85 -7.49 4.55
C THR A 211 -6.11 -6.62 5.78
N ALA A 212 -6.33 -7.22 6.96
CA ALA A 212 -6.54 -6.49 8.21
C ALA A 212 -5.30 -5.68 8.63
N ILE A 213 -4.09 -6.23 8.47
CA ILE A 213 -2.82 -5.51 8.68
C ILE A 213 -2.75 -4.30 7.76
N MET A 214 -3.06 -4.48 6.47
CA MET A 214 -3.07 -3.39 5.50
C MET A 214 -4.06 -2.28 5.90
N PHE A 215 -5.26 -2.64 6.38
CA PHE A 215 -6.29 -1.67 6.77
C PHE A 215 -5.85 -0.81 7.97
N ILE A 216 -5.20 -1.41 8.97
CA ILE A 216 -4.66 -0.68 10.12
C ILE A 216 -3.50 0.22 9.68
N ALA A 217 -2.54 -0.31 8.91
CA ALA A 217 -1.41 0.49 8.42
C ALA A 217 -1.87 1.66 7.54
N ASN A 218 -2.92 1.45 6.72
CA ASN A 218 -3.50 2.50 5.91
C ASN A 218 -4.24 3.55 6.74
N ALA A 219 -4.82 3.21 7.90
CA ALA A 219 -5.40 4.19 8.81
C ALA A 219 -4.34 5.20 9.26
N TRP A 220 -3.15 4.71 9.61
CA TRP A 220 -2.03 5.55 10.02
C TRP A 220 -1.53 6.43 8.86
N LEU A 221 -1.35 5.83 7.67
CA LEU A 221 -0.91 6.53 6.47
C LEU A 221 -1.88 7.64 6.04
N THR A 222 -3.17 7.33 6.00
CA THR A 222 -4.20 8.25 5.46
C THR A 222 -4.52 9.38 6.41
N PHE A 223 -4.38 9.15 7.71
CA PHE A 223 -4.46 10.21 8.70
C PHE A 223 -3.39 11.30 8.47
N MET A 224 -2.22 10.95 7.95
CA MET A 224 -1.20 11.93 7.59
C MET A 224 -1.58 12.80 6.38
N MET A 225 -2.48 12.32 5.52
CA MET A 225 -2.91 13.02 4.30
C MET A 225 -4.20 13.81 4.51
N SER A 226 -5.16 13.20 5.21
CA SER A 226 -6.48 13.78 5.49
C SER A 226 -6.82 13.59 6.97
N PRO A 227 -6.14 14.28 7.90
CA PRO A 227 -6.41 14.13 9.33
C PRO A 227 -7.86 14.49 9.68
N ARG A 228 -8.47 13.66 10.52
CA ARG A 228 -9.84 13.82 11.04
C ARG A 228 -9.88 13.31 12.49
N GLY A 229 -10.89 13.69 13.27
CA GLY A 229 -11.02 13.22 14.64
C GLY A 229 -10.04 13.89 15.60
N ILE A 230 -9.49 15.05 15.23
CA ILE A 230 -8.58 15.86 16.04
C ILE A 230 -9.13 17.30 16.15
N SER A 231 -8.82 17.95 17.26
CA SER A 231 -9.15 19.35 17.51
C SER A 231 -8.19 20.29 16.79
N ASN A 232 -8.52 21.58 16.77
CA ASN A 232 -7.67 22.63 16.19
C ASN A 232 -6.31 22.77 16.89
N THR A 233 -6.19 22.31 18.14
CA THR A 233 -4.93 22.27 18.90
C THR A 233 -4.14 20.98 18.67
N GLY A 234 -4.67 20.04 17.89
CA GLY A 234 -4.08 18.73 17.63
C GLY A 234 -4.40 17.67 18.69
N ALA A 235 -5.25 17.96 19.68
CA ALA A 235 -5.70 16.93 20.63
C ALA A 235 -6.67 15.95 19.96
N LEU A 236 -6.54 14.65 20.26
CA LEU A 236 -7.42 13.59 19.79
C LEU A 236 -8.85 13.78 20.33
N ILE A 237 -9.84 13.76 19.43
CA ILE A 237 -11.27 13.77 19.76
C ILE A 237 -11.87 12.36 19.57
N SER A 238 -11.55 11.70 18.46
CA SER A 238 -12.17 10.43 18.07
C SER A 238 -11.19 9.58 17.26
N VAL A 239 -10.77 8.44 17.82
CA VAL A 239 -9.93 7.45 17.12
C VAL A 239 -10.67 6.87 15.91
N SER A 240 -11.98 6.66 16.04
CA SER A 240 -12.80 6.14 14.94
C SER A 240 -12.79 7.08 13.74
N ASP A 241 -12.91 8.39 13.96
CA ASP A 241 -12.82 9.38 12.88
C ASP A 241 -11.40 9.51 12.33
N ALA A 242 -10.38 9.36 13.17
CA ALA A 242 -8.98 9.35 12.72
C ALA A 242 -8.69 8.16 11.80
N ILE A 243 -9.26 6.99 12.10
CA ILE A 243 -9.19 5.79 11.24
C ILE A 243 -10.03 6.01 9.97
N ASN A 244 -11.31 6.33 10.11
CA ASN A 244 -12.27 6.49 9.01
C ASN A 244 -12.21 7.89 8.38
N ASN A 245 -11.00 8.34 8.09
CA ASN A 245 -10.79 9.61 7.41
C ASN A 245 -11.13 9.50 5.90
N PHE A 246 -11.19 10.64 5.20
CA PHE A 246 -11.62 10.74 3.80
C PHE A 246 -10.91 9.76 2.86
N THR A 247 -9.59 9.55 3.05
CA THR A 247 -8.78 8.76 2.12
C THR A 247 -8.61 7.30 2.54
N TRP A 248 -9.09 6.89 3.73
CA TRP A 248 -8.88 5.55 4.27
C TRP A 248 -9.47 4.42 3.42
N MET A 249 -10.77 4.44 3.16
CA MET A 249 -11.39 3.37 2.35
C MET A 249 -10.96 3.42 0.87
N PRO A 250 -10.89 4.60 0.21
CA PRO A 250 -10.39 4.68 -1.16
C PRO A 250 -8.96 4.17 -1.30
N ILE A 251 -8.05 4.47 -0.36
CA ILE A 251 -6.68 3.95 -0.43
C ILE A 251 -6.65 2.44 -0.22
N ASN A 252 -7.49 1.88 0.66
CA ASN A 252 -7.56 0.44 0.90
C ASN A 252 -7.96 -0.30 -0.38
N VAL A 253 -8.98 0.20 -1.07
CA VAL A 253 -9.44 -0.37 -2.34
C VAL A 253 -8.39 -0.21 -3.43
N HIS A 254 -7.83 1.00 -3.57
CA HIS A 254 -6.79 1.27 -4.55
C HIS A 254 -5.56 0.37 -4.34
N ARG A 255 -5.07 0.25 -3.09
CA ARG A 255 -3.92 -0.58 -2.74
C ARG A 255 -4.21 -2.07 -2.90
N MET A 256 -5.38 -2.55 -2.54
CA MET A 256 -5.73 -3.96 -2.74
C MET A 256 -5.63 -4.34 -4.21
N ILE A 257 -6.25 -3.55 -5.08
CA ILE A 257 -6.25 -3.76 -6.53
C ILE A 257 -4.82 -3.63 -7.08
N ALA A 258 -4.09 -2.59 -6.68
CA ALA A 258 -2.72 -2.37 -7.12
C ALA A 258 -1.76 -3.49 -6.68
N ASN A 259 -1.92 -4.02 -5.47
CA ASN A 259 -1.12 -5.14 -4.97
C ASN A 259 -1.35 -6.38 -5.84
N VAL A 260 -2.59 -6.73 -6.16
CA VAL A 260 -2.89 -7.89 -7.03
C VAL A 260 -2.29 -7.69 -8.42
N ALA A 261 -2.42 -6.49 -9.00
CA ALA A 261 -1.79 -6.16 -10.28
C ALA A 261 -0.27 -6.29 -10.25
N PHE A 262 0.37 -5.77 -9.19
CA PHE A 262 1.81 -5.86 -8.96
C PHE A 262 2.26 -7.31 -8.78
N GLY A 263 1.58 -8.09 -7.94
CA GLY A 263 1.89 -9.50 -7.69
C GLY A 263 1.80 -10.36 -8.94
N GLY A 264 0.75 -10.19 -9.76
CA GLY A 264 0.62 -10.85 -11.06
C GLY A 264 1.73 -10.46 -12.04
N SER A 265 2.18 -9.20 -12.01
CA SER A 265 3.27 -8.72 -12.87
C SER A 265 4.62 -9.29 -12.45
N VAL A 266 4.90 -9.36 -11.15
CA VAL A 266 6.12 -10.00 -10.60
C VAL A 266 6.11 -11.49 -10.88
N ALA A 267 4.96 -12.14 -10.74
CA ALA A 267 4.75 -13.54 -11.12
C ALA A 267 5.09 -13.81 -12.59
N ALA A 268 4.58 -12.96 -13.49
CA ALA A 268 4.88 -13.06 -14.92
C ALA A 268 6.36 -12.81 -15.22
N ALA A 269 6.98 -11.83 -14.57
CA ALA A 269 8.41 -11.54 -14.73
C ALA A 269 9.29 -12.71 -14.24
N TYR A 270 8.95 -13.31 -13.10
CA TYR A 270 9.62 -14.51 -12.59
C TYR A 270 9.50 -15.67 -13.57
N ALA A 271 8.29 -15.92 -14.07
CA ALA A 271 8.03 -16.98 -15.04
C ALA A 271 8.78 -16.76 -16.35
N ALA A 272 8.86 -15.52 -16.85
CA ALA A 272 9.63 -15.18 -18.04
C ALA A 272 11.13 -15.45 -17.85
N PHE A 273 11.70 -15.07 -16.71
CA PHE A 273 13.10 -15.37 -16.41
C PHE A 273 13.36 -16.87 -16.32
N LYS A 274 12.45 -17.61 -15.68
CA LYS A 274 12.53 -19.06 -15.56
C LYS A 274 12.34 -19.79 -16.89
N PHE A 275 11.46 -19.31 -17.75
CA PHE A 275 11.27 -19.79 -19.11
C PHE A 275 12.56 -19.71 -19.94
N LEU A 276 13.30 -18.59 -19.82
CA LEU A 276 14.59 -18.41 -20.51
C LEU A 276 15.69 -19.34 -19.98
N GLN A 277 15.62 -19.72 -18.71
CA GLN A 277 16.55 -20.67 -18.09
C GLN A 277 16.15 -22.14 -18.28
N ALA A 278 14.92 -22.40 -18.69
CA ALA A 278 14.38 -23.74 -18.80
C ALA A 278 15.13 -24.52 -19.89
N THR A 279 15.56 -25.72 -19.51
CA THR A 279 16.36 -26.61 -20.38
C THR A 279 15.50 -27.64 -21.10
N SER A 280 14.35 -27.99 -20.53
CA SER A 280 13.38 -28.93 -21.11
C SER A 280 12.13 -28.23 -21.62
N ASP A 281 11.47 -28.85 -22.59
CA ASP A 281 10.22 -28.31 -23.16
C ASP A 281 9.06 -28.38 -22.16
N GLU A 282 9.04 -29.35 -21.25
CA GLU A 282 8.06 -29.42 -20.16
C GLU A 282 8.20 -28.22 -19.21
N GLU A 283 9.43 -27.91 -18.80
CA GLU A 283 9.71 -26.77 -17.92
C GLU A 283 9.37 -25.44 -18.61
N ARG A 284 9.67 -25.31 -19.91
CA ARG A 284 9.24 -24.15 -20.72
C ARG A 284 7.72 -24.03 -20.77
N ALA A 285 7.00 -25.11 -21.03
CA ALA A 285 5.54 -25.09 -21.08
C ALA A 285 4.91 -24.68 -19.74
N HIS A 286 5.46 -25.17 -18.62
CA HIS A 286 5.02 -24.77 -17.28
C HIS A 286 5.21 -23.27 -17.03
N TYR A 287 6.40 -22.72 -17.32
CA TYR A 287 6.66 -21.29 -17.08
C TYR A 287 5.98 -20.38 -18.10
N ASP A 288 5.74 -20.82 -19.35
CA ASP A 288 4.91 -20.07 -20.30
C ASP A 288 3.47 -19.96 -19.77
N TRP A 289 2.92 -21.07 -19.25
CA TRP A 289 1.59 -21.06 -18.63
C TRP A 289 1.55 -20.21 -17.34
N MET A 290 2.54 -20.33 -16.46
CA MET A 290 2.66 -19.47 -15.27
C MET A 290 2.72 -17.98 -15.64
N GLY A 291 3.49 -17.65 -16.67
CA GLY A 291 3.61 -16.28 -17.19
C GLY A 291 2.30 -15.76 -17.77
N TYR A 292 1.60 -16.59 -18.53
CA TYR A 292 0.26 -16.29 -19.06
C TYR A 292 -0.74 -15.99 -17.94
N ILE A 293 -0.80 -16.86 -16.91
CA ILE A 293 -1.72 -16.66 -15.78
C ILE A 293 -1.34 -15.41 -14.96
N GLY A 294 -0.05 -15.18 -14.70
CA GLY A 294 0.41 -13.99 -14.00
C GLY A 294 0.02 -12.69 -14.73
N ASN A 295 0.22 -12.65 -16.06
CA ASN A 295 -0.21 -11.52 -16.90
C ASN A 295 -1.73 -11.35 -16.91
N PHE A 296 -2.49 -12.45 -17.00
CA PHE A 296 -3.95 -12.40 -16.95
C PHE A 296 -4.46 -11.76 -15.66
N VAL A 297 -3.90 -12.16 -14.52
CA VAL A 297 -4.24 -11.57 -13.20
C VAL A 297 -3.82 -10.11 -13.13
N ALA A 298 -2.60 -9.79 -13.59
CA ALA A 298 -2.08 -8.43 -13.59
C ALA A 298 -3.01 -7.48 -14.36
N ILE A 299 -3.37 -7.84 -15.59
CA ILE A 299 -4.25 -7.04 -16.46
C ILE A 299 -5.65 -6.96 -15.86
N SER A 300 -6.20 -8.08 -15.39
CA SER A 300 -7.56 -8.11 -14.82
C SER A 300 -7.70 -7.22 -13.58
N ALA A 301 -6.69 -7.21 -12.70
CA ALA A 301 -6.65 -6.31 -11.56
C ALA A 301 -6.31 -4.87 -11.96
N PHE A 302 -5.52 -4.66 -13.01
CA PHE A 302 -5.18 -3.32 -13.47
C PHE A 302 -6.36 -2.57 -14.09
N LEU A 303 -7.27 -3.26 -14.79
CA LEU A 303 -8.46 -2.67 -15.43
C LEU A 303 -9.35 -1.83 -14.49
N PRO A 304 -9.73 -2.28 -13.27
CA PRO A 304 -10.51 -1.46 -12.33
C PRO A 304 -9.70 -0.38 -11.61
N LEU A 305 -8.37 -0.42 -11.66
CA LEU A 305 -7.51 0.47 -10.87
C LEU A 305 -7.69 1.97 -11.18
N PRO A 306 -7.92 2.42 -12.44
CA PRO A 306 -8.23 3.82 -12.74
C PRO A 306 -9.49 4.32 -12.03
N PHE A 307 -10.52 3.49 -11.87
CA PHE A 307 -11.75 3.87 -11.15
C PHE A 307 -11.49 4.01 -9.65
N ALA A 308 -10.72 3.10 -9.06
CA ALA A 308 -10.29 3.22 -7.67
C ALA A 308 -9.40 4.46 -7.44
N GLY A 309 -8.52 4.78 -8.40
CA GLY A 309 -7.72 5.99 -8.41
C GLY A 309 -8.56 7.26 -8.51
N TYR A 310 -9.56 7.26 -9.39
CA TYR A 310 -10.52 8.37 -9.49
C TYR A 310 -11.28 8.59 -8.19
N TRP A 311 -11.75 7.51 -7.55
CA TRP A 311 -12.42 7.62 -6.25
C TRP A 311 -11.49 8.22 -5.19
N LEU A 312 -10.24 7.74 -5.08
CA LEU A 312 -9.25 8.32 -4.17
C LEU A 312 -9.02 9.81 -4.45
N ALA A 313 -8.83 10.18 -5.71
CA ALA A 313 -8.64 11.57 -6.10
C ALA A 313 -9.86 12.44 -5.73
N LYS A 314 -11.07 11.95 -5.99
CA LYS A 314 -12.32 12.63 -5.62
C LYS A 314 -12.40 12.92 -4.12
N GLU A 315 -12.03 11.95 -3.27
CA GLU A 315 -12.05 12.15 -1.81
C GLU A 315 -10.97 13.13 -1.34
N ILE A 316 -9.80 13.16 -1.99
CA ILE A 316 -8.78 14.20 -1.73
C ILE A 316 -9.34 15.59 -2.04
N TYR A 317 -10.03 15.76 -3.17
CA TYR A 317 -10.68 17.02 -3.53
C TYR A 317 -11.79 17.42 -2.55
N ALA A 318 -12.58 16.45 -2.08
CA ALA A 318 -13.64 16.68 -1.10
C ALA A 318 -13.07 17.12 0.26
N TYR A 319 -11.91 16.58 0.65
CA TYR A 319 -11.21 16.99 1.87
C TYR A 319 -10.57 18.38 1.74
N SER A 320 -9.87 18.65 0.62
CA SER A 320 -9.23 19.94 0.39
C SER A 320 -9.10 20.23 -1.11
N GLN A 321 -9.78 21.29 -1.55
CA GLN A 321 -9.62 21.81 -2.92
C GLN A 321 -8.17 22.19 -3.23
N THR A 322 -7.44 22.75 -2.26
CA THR A 322 -6.02 23.12 -2.43
C THR A 322 -5.15 21.89 -2.70
N LEU A 323 -5.36 20.79 -1.96
CA LEU A 323 -4.61 19.55 -2.22
C LEU A 323 -4.95 18.98 -3.59
N GLY A 324 -6.23 18.98 -3.96
CA GLY A 324 -6.68 18.53 -5.28
C GLY A 324 -6.05 19.32 -6.42
N LEU A 325 -6.07 20.66 -6.34
CA LEU A 325 -5.44 21.55 -7.31
C LEU A 325 -3.93 21.33 -7.39
N THR A 326 -3.26 21.18 -6.24
CA THR A 326 -1.82 20.96 -6.17
C THR A 326 -1.41 19.64 -6.83
N MET A 327 -2.26 18.61 -6.69
CA MET A 327 -2.07 17.27 -7.25
C MET A 327 -2.20 17.25 -8.78
N MET A 328 -3.29 17.79 -9.34
CA MET A 328 -3.61 17.65 -10.78
C MET A 328 -3.19 18.85 -11.64
N GLY A 329 -3.17 20.06 -11.09
CA GLY A 329 -2.88 21.30 -11.85
C GLY A 329 -1.68 22.09 -11.32
N GLY A 330 -1.08 21.67 -10.20
CA GLY A 330 0.02 22.35 -9.54
C GLY A 330 1.38 21.71 -9.80
N ALA A 331 2.29 21.89 -8.85
CA ALA A 331 3.69 21.46 -8.93
C ALA A 331 3.88 19.93 -9.04
N PHE A 332 2.86 19.12 -8.72
CA PHE A 332 2.93 17.66 -8.85
C PHE A 332 2.22 17.10 -10.09
N SER A 333 1.62 17.95 -10.93
CA SER A 333 0.91 17.51 -12.15
C SER A 333 1.80 16.70 -13.11
N TRP A 334 3.10 17.01 -13.19
CA TRP A 334 4.05 16.26 -14.01
C TRP A 334 4.20 14.79 -13.58
N LEU A 335 4.03 14.46 -12.29
CA LEU A 335 4.04 13.08 -11.82
C LEU A 335 2.85 12.29 -12.39
N PHE A 336 1.70 12.94 -12.54
CA PHE A 336 0.53 12.35 -13.19
C PHE A 336 0.74 12.16 -14.69
N ILE A 337 1.47 13.06 -15.34
CA ILE A 337 1.85 12.88 -16.75
C ILE A 337 2.76 11.66 -16.90
N ILE A 338 3.78 11.52 -16.05
CA ILE A 338 4.65 10.33 -16.04
C ILE A 338 3.83 9.07 -15.80
N GLN A 339 2.94 9.10 -14.80
CA GLN A 339 2.06 7.97 -14.51
C GLN A 339 1.18 7.64 -15.73
N ALA A 340 0.64 8.63 -16.43
CA ALA A 340 -0.16 8.42 -17.64
C ALA A 340 0.65 7.76 -18.75
N VAL A 341 1.88 8.23 -18.99
CA VAL A 341 2.80 7.64 -19.97
C VAL A 341 3.13 6.18 -19.60
N LEU A 342 3.42 5.90 -18.33
CA LEU A 342 3.72 4.55 -17.86
C LEU A 342 2.52 3.60 -18.03
N ILE A 343 1.33 4.05 -17.68
CA ILE A 343 0.09 3.27 -17.84
C ILE A 343 -0.20 3.02 -19.32
N GLY A 344 -0.05 4.02 -20.18
CA GLY A 344 -0.23 3.87 -21.62
C GLY A 344 0.74 2.87 -22.22
N ASN A 345 2.02 2.93 -21.84
CA ASN A 345 3.03 1.95 -22.22
C ASN A 345 2.67 0.55 -21.73
N LEU A 346 2.15 0.43 -20.50
CA LEU A 346 1.72 -0.86 -19.94
C LEU A 346 0.56 -1.45 -20.74
N PHE A 347 -0.45 -0.65 -21.09
CA PHE A 347 -1.57 -1.11 -21.93
C PHE A 347 -1.10 -1.51 -23.33
N LEU A 348 -0.22 -0.72 -23.97
CA LEU A 348 0.33 -1.05 -25.28
C LEU A 348 1.13 -2.36 -25.24
N ALA A 349 2.04 -2.50 -24.28
CA ALA A 349 2.86 -3.70 -24.12
C ALA A 349 2.02 -4.94 -23.79
N ALA A 350 1.04 -4.83 -22.90
CA ALA A 350 0.14 -5.92 -22.54
C ALA A 350 -0.72 -6.37 -23.72
N ASN A 351 -1.31 -5.43 -24.47
CA ASN A 351 -2.12 -5.77 -25.65
C ASN A 351 -1.25 -6.35 -26.78
N TYR A 352 -0.03 -5.83 -26.97
CA TYR A 352 0.92 -6.40 -27.92
C TYR A 352 1.32 -7.82 -27.55
N TYR A 353 1.60 -8.08 -26.27
CA TYR A 353 1.89 -9.44 -25.77
C TYR A 353 0.71 -10.39 -25.98
N LEU A 354 -0.52 -9.98 -25.62
CA LEU A 354 -1.72 -10.79 -25.84
C LEU A 354 -1.93 -11.07 -27.33
N TRP A 355 -1.66 -10.10 -28.21
CA TRP A 355 -1.74 -10.30 -29.66
C TRP A 355 -0.76 -11.38 -30.15
N LEU A 356 0.51 -11.32 -29.73
CA LEU A 356 1.50 -12.34 -30.05
C LEU A 356 1.11 -13.72 -29.48
N GLY A 357 0.59 -13.74 -28.25
CA GLY A 357 0.15 -14.96 -27.57
C GLY A 357 -1.06 -15.63 -28.23
N MET A 358 -1.99 -14.85 -28.81
CA MET A 358 -3.17 -15.39 -29.50
C MET A 358 -2.80 -16.32 -30.65
N GLY A 359 -1.69 -16.08 -31.35
CA GLY A 359 -1.21 -16.95 -32.43
C GLY A 359 -0.96 -18.41 -32.01
N ARG A 360 -0.87 -18.66 -30.69
CA ARG A 360 -0.62 -19.97 -30.09
C ARG A 360 -1.88 -20.67 -29.58
N VAL A 361 -3.04 -20.00 -29.57
CA VAL A 361 -4.30 -20.50 -29.03
C VAL A 361 -5.23 -20.93 -30.17
N GLU A 362 -5.67 -22.18 -30.18
CA GLU A 362 -6.63 -22.69 -31.16
C GLU A 362 -7.97 -21.91 -31.09
N GLY A 363 -8.50 -21.50 -32.25
CA GLY A 363 -9.76 -20.75 -32.35
C GLY A 363 -9.66 -19.23 -32.15
N SER A 364 -8.48 -18.70 -31.80
CA SER A 364 -8.28 -17.25 -31.61
C SER A 364 -8.10 -16.45 -32.93
N GLN A 365 -7.91 -17.16 -34.05
CA GLN A 365 -7.49 -16.61 -35.34
C GLN A 365 -8.44 -15.53 -35.87
N GLN A 366 -9.74 -15.64 -35.54
CA GLN A 366 -10.75 -14.64 -35.88
C GLN A 366 -10.50 -13.27 -35.22
N PHE A 367 -9.99 -13.25 -33.99
CA PHE A 367 -9.76 -12.02 -33.23
C PHE A 367 -8.44 -11.33 -33.63
N GLN A 368 -7.48 -12.06 -34.21
CA GLN A 368 -6.20 -11.49 -34.66
C GLN A 368 -6.38 -10.40 -35.72
N LYS A 369 -7.43 -10.45 -36.54
CA LYS A 369 -7.69 -9.43 -37.57
C LYS A 369 -8.14 -8.10 -36.96
N VAL A 370 -8.82 -8.16 -35.81
CA VAL A 370 -9.45 -7.01 -35.14
C VAL A 370 -8.45 -6.26 -34.25
N ILE A 371 -7.51 -6.99 -33.67
CA ILE A 371 -6.61 -6.45 -32.64
C ILE A 371 -5.70 -5.30 -33.13
N LYS A 372 -5.34 -5.27 -34.42
CA LYS A 372 -4.60 -4.14 -35.01
C LYS A 372 -5.40 -2.84 -34.97
N TYR A 373 -6.73 -2.91 -35.14
CA TYR A 373 -7.60 -1.75 -35.02
C TYR A 373 -7.76 -1.34 -33.55
N LEU A 374 -7.85 -2.30 -32.64
CA LEU A 374 -7.82 -2.04 -31.20
C LEU A 374 -6.53 -1.31 -30.79
N LEU A 375 -5.37 -1.74 -31.28
CA LEU A 375 -4.09 -1.07 -31.02
C LEU A 375 -4.07 0.35 -31.57
N ILE A 376 -4.59 0.60 -32.78
CA ILE A 376 -4.72 1.96 -33.32
C ILE A 376 -5.60 2.82 -32.40
N VAL A 377 -6.75 2.30 -31.97
CA VAL A 377 -7.64 3.02 -31.05
C VAL A 377 -6.94 3.30 -29.72
N ILE A 378 -6.23 2.34 -29.14
CA ILE A 378 -5.46 2.52 -27.90
C ILE A 378 -4.37 3.59 -28.08
N VAL A 379 -3.65 3.58 -29.20
CA VAL A 379 -2.63 4.61 -29.50
C VAL A 379 -3.28 5.99 -29.62
N LEU A 380 -4.41 6.11 -30.31
CA LEU A 380 -5.16 7.38 -30.41
C LEU A 380 -5.62 7.86 -29.03
N CYS A 381 -6.24 6.98 -28.23
CA CYS A 381 -6.66 7.28 -26.86
C CYS A 381 -5.46 7.68 -25.98
N PHE A 382 -4.32 6.99 -26.13
CA PHE A 382 -3.11 7.30 -25.40
C PHE A 382 -2.54 8.66 -25.80
N MET A 383 -2.51 9.01 -27.09
CA MET A 383 -2.07 10.33 -27.54
C MET A 383 -2.94 11.45 -26.98
N VAL A 384 -4.27 11.27 -26.97
CA VAL A 384 -5.20 12.23 -26.35
C VAL A 384 -4.93 12.33 -24.85
N TRP A 385 -4.85 11.20 -24.15
CA TRP A 385 -4.67 11.18 -22.70
C TRP A 385 -3.30 11.69 -22.23
N ALA A 386 -2.23 11.41 -22.98
CA ALA A 386 -0.89 11.87 -22.69
C ALA A 386 -0.69 13.36 -23.03
N THR A 387 -1.64 13.99 -23.73
CA THR A 387 -1.59 15.42 -24.04
C THR A 387 -1.97 16.22 -22.79
N PRO A 388 -1.03 16.97 -22.19
CA PRO A 388 -1.32 17.72 -20.99
C PRO A 388 -2.14 18.98 -21.33
N ARG A 389 -3.24 19.18 -20.59
CA ARG A 389 -4.07 20.40 -20.72
C ARG A 389 -3.35 21.66 -20.23
N SER A 390 -2.42 21.50 -19.28
CA SER A 390 -1.55 22.55 -18.75
C SER A 390 -0.13 22.04 -18.66
N ILE A 391 0.83 22.80 -19.16
CA ILE A 391 2.25 22.47 -19.10
C ILE A 391 2.91 23.43 -18.10
N ILE A 392 3.84 22.92 -17.29
CA ILE A 392 4.69 23.79 -16.47
C ILE A 392 5.58 24.56 -17.44
N ALA A 393 5.24 25.82 -17.64
CA ALA A 393 5.86 26.71 -18.62
C ALA A 393 6.45 27.93 -17.89
N THR A 394 7.59 28.39 -18.37
CA THR A 394 8.20 29.64 -17.95
C THR A 394 7.27 30.82 -18.25
N VAL A 395 7.45 31.94 -17.55
CA VAL A 395 6.65 33.17 -17.76
C VAL A 395 6.71 33.61 -19.24
N THR A 396 7.86 33.42 -19.89
CA THR A 396 8.07 33.68 -21.32
C THR A 396 7.22 32.78 -22.22
N GLU A 397 7.14 31.48 -21.91
CA GLU A 397 6.35 30.51 -22.67
C GLU A 397 4.84 30.72 -22.45
N VAL A 398 4.40 31.00 -21.23
CA VAL A 398 2.99 31.34 -20.93
C VAL A 398 2.54 32.58 -21.70
N ARG A 399 3.43 33.59 -21.82
CA ARG A 399 3.15 34.80 -22.59
C ARG A 399 3.07 34.53 -24.09
N ALA A 400 3.93 33.64 -24.59
CA ALA A 400 3.90 33.20 -26.00
C ALA A 400 2.62 32.38 -26.31
N MET A 401 2.16 31.56 -25.37
CA MET A 401 0.91 30.79 -25.49
C MET A 401 -0.36 31.62 -25.29
N ARG A 402 -0.25 32.90 -24.92
CA ARG A 402 -1.37 33.80 -24.57
C ARG A 402 -2.26 33.26 -23.44
N GLY A 403 -1.71 32.42 -22.56
CA GLY A 403 -2.43 31.77 -21.46
C GLY A 403 -1.70 30.55 -20.89
N SER A 404 -2.28 29.93 -19.87
CA SER A 404 -1.75 28.70 -19.25
C SER A 404 -2.04 27.43 -20.05
N SER A 405 -2.86 27.53 -21.11
CA SER A 405 -3.26 26.43 -21.98
C SER A 405 -2.65 26.60 -23.37
N HIS A 406 -2.20 25.51 -23.99
CA HIS A 406 -1.67 25.53 -25.35
C HIS A 406 -2.80 25.85 -26.36
N PRO A 407 -2.60 26.78 -27.31
CA PRO A 407 -3.67 27.28 -28.19
C PRO A 407 -4.32 26.22 -29.09
N VAL A 408 -3.61 25.13 -29.38
CA VAL A 408 -4.12 24.00 -30.20
C VAL A 408 -4.51 22.79 -29.35
N LEU A 409 -3.81 22.56 -28.23
CA LEU A 409 -3.95 21.32 -27.45
C LEU A 409 -4.86 21.51 -26.23
N GLY A 410 -5.23 22.75 -25.87
CA GLY A 410 -6.10 23.02 -24.72
C GLY A 410 -7.56 22.57 -24.90
N PHE A 411 -7.94 22.16 -26.11
CA PHE A 411 -9.27 21.66 -26.48
C PHE A 411 -9.34 20.14 -26.62
N LEU A 412 -8.19 19.45 -26.62
CA LEU A 412 -8.08 18.00 -26.47
C LEU A 412 -8.10 17.66 -24.97
#